data_AF-A0AAU7LFR7-F1
#
_entry.id   AF-A0AAU7LFR7-F1
#
_cell.length_a   1.000
_cell.length_b   1.000
_cell.length_c   1.000
_cell.angle_alpha   90.00
_cell.angle_beta   90.00
_cell.angle_gamma   90.00
#
_symmetry.space_group_name_H-M   'P 1'
#
loop_
_entity.id
_entity.type
_entity.pdbx_description
1 polymer ?
#
loop_
_entity_poly.entity_id
_entity_poly.type
_entity_poly.pdbx_seq_one_letter_code
_entity_poly.pdbx_strand_id
1 'polypeptide(L)'
;MPSRLFRAAILPAAVLAAASAQASTPPYGVEVCTLTGTSGQYSVRVRNTGSAPLARAEVTGVRLDAGGQARDNITVSLGAIPPGRYETAILARHGESAALVSIATYQSVNGAETRQEELFAGKVAHVSPGSALQYTLAPLAVRGWTVAYGGPNAPTLAPGSAVLLAYPARSGKKLDTRPEAGRAPAMVTPLKPCPVPRGH
;
A
#
# COMPACT_ATOMS: atom_id res chain seq x y z
N MET A 1 15.63 -26.12 -70.64
CA MET A 1 16.24 -25.10 -69.75
C MET A 1 15.55 -23.76 -69.99
N PRO A 2 14.67 -23.30 -69.09
CA PRO A 2 14.20 -21.92 -69.10
C PRO A 2 14.68 -21.13 -67.89
N SER A 3 14.76 -19.82 -68.15
CA SER A 3 15.41 -18.76 -67.41
C SER A 3 14.73 -18.34 -66.11
N ARG A 4 15.54 -17.68 -65.28
CA ARG A 4 15.29 -17.15 -63.94
C ARG A 4 14.14 -16.12 -63.88
N LEU A 5 13.31 -16.23 -62.86
CA LEU A 5 12.50 -15.12 -62.32
C LEU A 5 12.67 -15.06 -60.81
N PHE A 6 13.51 -14.13 -60.34
CA PHE A 6 13.56 -13.70 -58.96
C PHE A 6 12.40 -12.72 -58.72
N ARG A 7 11.41 -13.10 -57.91
CA ARG A 7 10.46 -12.16 -57.30
C ARG A 7 10.92 -11.89 -55.87
N ALA A 8 11.54 -10.73 -55.67
CA ALA A 8 11.80 -10.17 -54.34
C ALA A 8 10.47 -9.59 -53.80
N ALA A 9 9.92 -10.21 -52.77
CA ALA A 9 8.84 -9.64 -51.98
C ALA A 9 9.46 -8.81 -50.84
N ILE A 10 9.31 -7.49 -50.93
CA ILE A 10 9.72 -6.54 -49.89
C ILE A 10 8.61 -6.54 -48.82
N LEU A 11 8.92 -7.06 -47.64
CA LEU A 11 8.08 -6.95 -46.45
C LEU A 11 8.40 -5.62 -45.73
N PRO A 12 7.41 -4.76 -45.45
CA PRO A 12 7.64 -3.63 -44.55
C PRO A 12 7.71 -4.15 -43.10
N ALA A 13 8.86 -3.95 -42.46
CA ALA A 13 9.03 -4.14 -41.03
C ALA A 13 8.18 -3.11 -40.29
N ALA A 14 7.03 -3.55 -39.78
CA ALA A 14 6.25 -2.76 -38.83
C ALA A 14 7.04 -2.65 -37.52
N VAL A 15 7.62 -1.47 -37.29
CA VAL A 15 8.24 -1.10 -36.02
C VAL A 15 7.13 -1.05 -34.98
N LEU A 16 7.04 -2.11 -34.17
CA LEU A 16 6.28 -2.11 -32.92
C LEU A 16 6.97 -1.11 -31.99
N ALA A 17 6.47 0.12 -31.97
CA ALA A 17 6.72 1.05 -30.90
C ALA A 17 6.15 0.44 -29.61
N ALA A 18 7.00 -0.21 -28.84
CA ALA A 18 6.74 -0.51 -27.44
C ALA A 18 6.59 0.84 -26.73
N ALA A 19 5.36 1.34 -26.66
CA ALA A 19 5.03 2.39 -25.72
C ALA A 19 5.34 1.82 -24.33
N SER A 20 6.48 2.25 -23.78
CA SER A 20 6.77 2.11 -22.38
C SER A 20 5.58 2.70 -21.63
N ALA A 21 4.75 1.84 -21.07
CA ALA A 21 3.77 2.22 -20.07
C ALA A 21 4.58 2.76 -18.89
N GLN A 22 4.92 4.05 -18.95
CA GLN A 22 5.26 4.82 -17.78
C GLN A 22 4.07 4.64 -16.86
N ALA A 23 4.28 3.85 -15.81
CA ALA A 23 3.34 3.72 -14.73
C ALA A 23 3.14 5.14 -14.20
N SER A 24 2.08 5.79 -14.68
CA SER A 24 1.65 7.10 -14.22
C SER A 24 1.55 6.99 -12.72
N THR A 25 2.54 7.55 -12.03
CA THR A 25 2.50 7.58 -10.57
C THR A 25 1.20 8.31 -10.23
N PRO A 26 0.27 7.68 -9.49
CA PRO A 26 -1.00 8.32 -9.22
C PRO A 26 -0.74 9.72 -8.65
N PRO A 27 -1.52 10.74 -9.03
CA PRO A 27 -1.32 12.12 -8.56
C PRO A 27 -1.50 12.27 -7.04
N TYR A 28 -1.94 11.19 -6.40
CA TYR A 28 -2.12 10.97 -4.99
C TYR A 28 -1.29 9.76 -4.55
N GLY A 29 -0.78 9.82 -3.34
CA GLY A 29 -0.10 8.69 -2.71
C GLY A 29 0.27 9.06 -1.29
N VAL A 30 0.45 8.04 -0.47
CA VAL A 30 1.04 8.23 0.85
C VAL A 30 2.19 7.29 1.11
N GLU A 31 3.23 7.84 1.74
CA GLU A 31 4.31 7.04 2.30
C GLU A 31 4.01 6.87 3.79
N VAL A 32 4.06 5.62 4.25
CA VAL A 32 3.70 5.27 5.61
C VAL A 32 4.86 4.56 6.27
N CYS A 33 5.21 5.03 7.46
CA CYS A 33 6.27 4.45 8.26
C CYS A 33 5.84 4.36 9.72
N THR A 34 6.43 3.41 10.44
CA THR A 34 6.15 3.20 11.87
C THR A 34 7.16 3.94 12.73
N LEU A 35 6.68 4.56 13.80
CA LEU A 35 7.48 5.06 14.90
C LEU A 35 7.23 4.16 16.10
N THR A 36 8.19 3.30 16.39
CA THR A 36 8.34 2.65 17.69
C THR A 36 9.39 3.45 18.46
N GLY A 37 8.92 4.39 19.29
CA GLY A 37 9.79 5.29 20.04
C GLY A 37 10.39 4.63 21.29
N THR A 38 11.47 5.23 21.81
CA THR A 38 12.04 4.94 23.15
C THR A 38 11.04 5.11 24.30
N SER A 39 9.95 5.85 24.07
CA SER A 39 8.81 6.03 24.97
C SER A 39 7.80 4.88 24.92
N GLY A 40 8.04 3.78 24.20
CA GLY A 40 7.14 2.62 24.13
C GLY A 40 5.79 2.90 23.45
N GLN A 41 5.66 4.01 22.72
CA GLN A 41 4.46 4.33 21.94
C GLN A 41 4.55 3.71 20.55
N TYR A 42 3.42 3.20 20.05
CA TYR A 42 3.28 2.76 18.66
C TYR A 42 2.54 3.84 17.86
N SER A 43 3.23 4.48 16.93
CA SER A 43 2.67 5.53 16.08
C SER A 43 2.95 5.26 14.60
N VAL A 44 2.13 5.83 13.74
CA VAL A 44 2.24 5.73 12.29
C VAL A 44 2.31 7.12 11.71
N ARG A 45 3.32 7.40 10.89
CA ARG A 45 3.41 8.63 10.12
C ARG A 45 2.87 8.41 8.73
N VAL A 46 2.01 9.31 8.29
CA VAL A 46 1.45 9.35 6.95
C VAL A 46 2.00 10.57 6.25
N ARG A 47 2.78 10.37 5.19
CA ARG A 47 3.26 11.44 4.32
C ARG A 47 2.36 11.58 3.13
N ASN A 48 2.00 12.79 2.75
CA ASN A 48 1.43 13.03 1.42
C ASN A 48 2.56 13.08 0.38
N THR A 49 2.60 12.11 -0.54
CA THR A 49 3.55 12.11 -1.69
C THR A 49 2.92 12.63 -2.98
N GLY A 50 1.62 12.92 -2.96
CA GLY A 50 0.90 13.52 -4.09
C GLY A 50 1.21 15.00 -4.29
N SER A 51 0.71 15.54 -5.39
CA SER A 51 0.88 16.95 -5.76
C SER A 51 -0.22 17.86 -5.20
N ALA A 52 -1.31 17.30 -4.69
CA ALA A 52 -2.44 18.01 -4.09
C ALA A 52 -2.58 17.69 -2.59
N PRO A 53 -3.12 18.61 -1.77
CA PRO A 53 -3.33 18.35 -0.35
C PRO A 53 -4.35 17.22 -0.12
N LEU A 54 -4.09 16.39 0.88
CA LEU A 54 -5.08 15.45 1.38
C LEU A 54 -6.00 16.20 2.34
N ALA A 55 -7.31 16.06 2.16
CA ALA A 55 -8.29 16.60 3.08
C ALA A 55 -8.23 15.87 4.42
N ARG A 56 -8.08 14.54 4.36
CA ARG A 56 -8.06 13.67 5.53
C ARG A 56 -7.34 12.36 5.23
N ALA A 57 -6.71 11.79 6.26
CA ALA A 57 -6.30 10.39 6.30
C ALA A 57 -6.88 9.74 7.55
N GLU A 58 -7.62 8.67 7.37
CA GLU A 58 -8.24 7.89 8.45
C GLU A 58 -7.39 6.65 8.71
N VAL A 59 -6.71 6.63 9.86
CA VAL A 59 -5.82 5.55 10.28
C VAL A 59 -6.57 4.64 11.24
N THR A 60 -6.72 3.37 10.88
CA THR A 60 -7.34 2.34 11.72
C THR A 60 -6.27 1.38 12.21
N GLY A 61 -6.21 1.21 13.52
CA GLY A 61 -5.44 0.17 14.20
C GLY A 61 -6.32 -0.63 15.15
N VAL A 62 -5.71 -1.61 15.82
CA VAL A 62 -6.33 -2.32 16.94
C VAL A 62 -5.39 -2.38 18.12
N ARG A 63 -5.95 -2.35 19.33
CA ARG A 63 -5.23 -2.64 20.56
C ARG A 63 -5.00 -4.14 20.67
N LEU A 64 -3.80 -4.52 21.07
CA LEU A 64 -3.40 -5.91 21.30
C LEU A 64 -3.32 -6.18 22.81
N ASP A 65 -3.79 -7.34 23.24
CA ASP A 65 -3.53 -7.82 24.60
C ASP A 65 -2.15 -8.48 24.74
N ALA A 66 -1.83 -8.95 25.95
CA ALA A 66 -0.55 -9.61 26.24
C ALA A 66 -0.31 -10.90 25.41
N GLY A 67 -1.38 -11.53 24.90
CA GLY A 67 -1.31 -12.68 23.99
C GLY A 67 -1.21 -12.29 22.51
N GLY A 68 -1.09 -11.00 22.20
CA GLY A 68 -1.07 -10.47 20.84
C GLY A 68 -2.41 -10.58 20.12
N GLN A 69 -3.53 -10.71 20.84
CA GLN A 69 -4.86 -10.76 20.25
C GLN A 69 -5.47 -9.35 20.17
N ALA A 70 -6.16 -9.05 19.07
CA ALA A 70 -6.95 -7.83 18.94
C ALA A 70 -8.07 -7.77 19.97
N ARG A 71 -8.23 -6.61 20.61
CA ARG A 71 -9.29 -6.29 21.56
C ARG A 71 -10.25 -5.26 20.98
N ASP A 72 -9.74 -4.04 20.81
CA ASP A 72 -10.54 -2.86 20.46
C ASP A 72 -10.00 -2.18 19.21
N ASN A 73 -10.89 -1.61 18.40
CA ASN A 73 -10.51 -0.78 17.25
C ASN A 73 -10.10 0.62 17.72
N ILE A 74 -9.07 1.17 17.07
CA ILE A 74 -8.56 2.52 17.28
C ILE A 74 -8.61 3.24 15.96
N THR A 75 -9.38 4.33 15.89
CA THR A 75 -9.47 5.17 14.68
C THR A 75 -8.94 6.56 14.98
N VAL A 76 -7.96 6.99 14.18
CA VAL A 76 -7.36 8.33 14.27
C VAL A 76 -7.54 9.03 12.94
N SER A 77 -8.17 10.21 12.98
CA SER A 77 -8.34 11.05 11.80
C SER A 77 -7.26 12.13 11.77
N LEU A 78 -6.43 12.12 10.74
CA LEU A 78 -5.43 13.14 10.44
C LEU A 78 -6.03 14.11 9.42
N GLY A 79 -6.21 15.37 9.79
CA GLY A 79 -6.77 16.39 8.89
C GLY A 79 -5.70 17.13 8.10
N ALA A 80 -6.07 17.59 6.90
CA ALA A 80 -5.33 18.56 6.10
C ALA A 80 -3.81 18.31 6.00
N ILE A 81 -3.41 17.31 5.19
CA ILE A 81 -1.98 16.94 5.01
C ILE A 81 -1.45 17.57 3.71
N PRO A 82 -0.60 18.62 3.78
CA PRO A 82 -0.07 19.26 2.59
C PRO A 82 0.90 18.33 1.82
N PRO A 83 1.09 18.55 0.51
CA PRO A 83 2.09 17.83 -0.28
C PRO A 83 3.48 17.85 0.38
N GLY A 84 4.12 16.69 0.43
CA GLY A 84 5.47 16.50 1.00
C GLY A 84 5.56 16.52 2.52
N ARG A 85 4.46 16.83 3.23
CA ARG A 85 4.41 16.87 4.71
C ARG A 85 3.94 15.54 5.29
N TYR A 86 4.22 15.37 6.59
CA TYR A 86 3.84 14.19 7.37
C TYR A 86 2.88 14.61 8.48
N GLU A 87 1.89 13.77 8.74
CA GLU A 87 1.12 13.79 9.98
C GLU A 87 1.31 12.48 10.74
N THR A 88 1.14 12.52 12.06
CA THR A 88 1.40 11.36 12.94
C THR A 88 0.13 10.92 13.65
N ALA A 89 -0.27 9.67 13.44
CA ALA A 89 -1.31 9.01 14.22
C ALA A 89 -0.69 8.19 15.35
N ILE A 90 -1.09 8.46 16.58
CA ILE A 90 -0.69 7.68 17.76
C ILE A 90 -1.71 6.56 17.96
N LEU A 91 -1.27 5.30 17.83
CA LEU A 91 -2.14 4.12 17.96
C LEU A 91 -2.02 3.46 19.33
N ALA A 92 -0.87 3.53 19.99
CA ALA A 92 -0.72 3.05 21.38
C ALA A 92 0.15 3.99 22.19
N ARG A 93 -0.20 4.17 23.47
CA ARG A 93 0.62 4.89 24.45
C ARG A 93 1.65 3.96 25.09
N HIS A 94 2.50 4.51 25.95
CA HIS A 94 3.49 3.73 26.67
C HIS A 94 2.83 2.59 27.45
N GLY A 95 3.35 1.37 27.33
CA GLY A 95 2.82 0.18 27.99
C GLY A 95 1.60 -0.44 27.30
N GLU A 96 1.09 0.17 26.23
CA GLU A 96 0.02 -0.40 25.40
C GLU A 96 0.61 -1.00 24.13
N SER A 97 0.01 -2.09 23.65
CA SER A 97 0.35 -2.70 22.37
C SER A 97 -0.75 -2.43 21.35
N ALA A 98 -0.36 -2.08 20.13
CA ALA A 98 -1.29 -1.95 19.01
C ALA A 98 -0.63 -2.40 17.70
N ALA A 99 -1.47 -2.64 16.69
CA ALA A 99 -1.00 -2.86 15.34
C ALA A 99 -1.88 -2.12 14.33
N LEU A 100 -1.25 -1.66 13.26
CA LEU A 100 -1.91 -0.99 12.14
C LEU A 100 -2.77 -2.01 11.37
N VAL A 101 -3.97 -1.59 10.97
CA VAL A 101 -4.89 -2.39 10.15
C VAL A 101 -5.04 -1.77 8.77
N SER A 102 -5.44 -0.50 8.70
CA SER A 102 -5.66 0.17 7.43
C SER A 102 -5.50 1.69 7.50
N ILE A 103 -5.34 2.31 6.34
CA ILE A 103 -5.33 3.77 6.16
C ILE A 103 -6.18 4.10 4.94
N ALA A 104 -7.17 4.98 5.10
CA ALA A 104 -7.94 5.51 3.98
C ALA A 104 -7.62 7.00 3.77
N THR A 105 -7.39 7.41 2.53
CA THR A 105 -7.07 8.81 2.21
C THR A 105 -8.20 9.47 1.45
N TYR A 106 -8.37 10.76 1.70
CA TYR A 106 -9.42 11.59 1.13
C TYR A 106 -8.83 12.88 0.58
N GLN A 107 -9.34 13.30 -0.57
CA GLN A 107 -9.10 14.62 -1.14
C GLN A 107 -10.39 15.40 -1.20
N SER A 108 -10.31 16.73 -1.11
CA SER A 108 -11.46 17.59 -1.37
C SER A 108 -11.56 17.80 -2.88
N VAL A 109 -12.65 17.32 -3.48
CA VAL A 109 -12.97 17.50 -4.90
C VAL A 109 -14.31 18.23 -4.95
N ASN A 110 -14.33 19.44 -5.51
CA ASN A 110 -15.52 20.30 -5.57
C ASN A 110 -16.19 20.53 -4.20
N GLY A 111 -15.39 20.67 -3.13
CA GLY A 111 -15.89 20.88 -1.77
C GLY A 111 -16.38 19.61 -1.05
N ALA A 112 -16.36 18.45 -1.71
CA ALA A 112 -16.71 17.17 -1.11
C ALA A 112 -15.47 16.29 -0.89
N GLU A 113 -15.36 15.66 0.28
CA GLU A 113 -14.31 14.67 0.53
C GLU A 113 -14.56 13.41 -0.30
N THR A 114 -13.66 13.15 -1.25
CA THR A 114 -13.66 11.96 -2.09
C THR A 114 -12.50 11.06 -1.68
N ARG A 115 -12.82 9.81 -1.36
CA ARG A 115 -11.85 8.77 -1.02
C ARG A 115 -10.99 8.44 -2.25
N GLN A 116 -9.67 8.38 -2.07
CA GLN A 116 -8.70 8.18 -3.14
C GLN A 116 -8.02 6.81 -3.08
N GLU A 117 -7.49 6.45 -1.91
CA GLU A 117 -6.69 5.24 -1.74
C GLU A 117 -7.01 4.56 -0.41
N GLU A 118 -6.94 3.23 -0.41
CA GLU A 118 -7.01 2.40 0.77
C GLU A 118 -5.76 1.54 0.89
N LEU A 119 -5.13 1.60 2.05
CA LEU A 119 -3.94 0.84 2.38
C LEU A 119 -4.30 -0.17 3.46
N PHE A 120 -3.92 -1.43 3.27
CA PHE A 120 -4.08 -2.47 4.28
C PHE A 120 -2.72 -2.97 4.75
N ALA A 121 -2.55 -3.04 6.07
CA ALA A 121 -1.31 -3.50 6.68
C ALA A 121 -1.38 -5.01 6.98
N GLY A 122 -0.28 -5.70 6.71
CA GLY A 122 -0.17 -7.13 6.95
C GLY A 122 1.27 -7.58 7.10
N LYS A 123 1.44 -8.87 7.40
CA LYS A 123 2.71 -9.59 7.49
C LYS A 123 2.74 -10.72 6.45
N VAL A 124 3.84 -10.87 5.72
CA VAL A 124 4.03 -12.00 4.81
C VAL A 124 4.00 -13.29 5.63
N ALA A 125 2.97 -14.11 5.46
CA ALA A 125 2.83 -15.40 6.13
C ALA A 125 3.61 -16.49 5.38
N HIS A 126 3.56 -16.46 4.04
CA HIS A 126 4.19 -17.46 3.19
C HIS A 126 4.68 -16.85 1.87
N VAL A 127 5.73 -17.44 1.30
CA VAL A 127 6.25 -17.12 -0.02
C VAL A 127 6.21 -18.39 -0.86
N SER A 128 5.50 -18.35 -2.00
CA SER A 128 5.35 -19.46 -2.95
C SER A 128 6.08 -19.12 -4.26
N PRO A 129 7.36 -19.48 -4.41
CA PRO A 129 8.11 -19.23 -5.63
C PRO A 129 7.42 -19.85 -6.85
N GLY A 130 7.40 -19.14 -7.98
CA GLY A 130 6.80 -19.62 -9.23
C GLY A 130 5.27 -19.53 -9.31
N SER A 131 4.58 -19.13 -8.23
CA SER A 131 3.15 -18.81 -8.26
C SER A 131 2.89 -17.48 -8.98
N ALA A 132 1.74 -17.36 -9.64
CA ALA A 132 1.26 -16.08 -10.17
C ALA A 132 1.07 -15.04 -9.06
N LEU A 133 0.71 -15.48 -7.85
CA LEU A 133 0.64 -14.69 -6.63
C LEU A 133 1.62 -15.28 -5.60
N GLN A 134 2.80 -14.67 -5.49
CA GLN A 134 3.94 -15.24 -4.78
C GLN A 134 3.85 -15.10 -3.25
N TYR A 135 3.03 -14.19 -2.74
CA TYR A 135 2.99 -13.88 -1.31
C TYR A 135 1.62 -14.12 -0.72
N THR A 136 1.56 -14.76 0.43
CA THR A 136 0.35 -14.81 1.26
C THR A 136 0.52 -13.86 2.43
N LEU A 137 -0.38 -12.91 2.61
CA LEU A 137 -0.43 -12.01 3.76
C LEU A 137 -1.32 -12.56 4.86
N ALA A 138 -0.89 -12.38 6.10
CA ALA A 138 -1.74 -12.43 7.28
C ALA A 138 -1.86 -11.02 7.89
N PRO A 139 -2.96 -10.68 8.57
CA PRO A 139 -3.12 -9.41 9.26
C PRO A 139 -2.02 -9.25 10.31
N LEU A 140 -1.57 -8.01 10.53
CA LEU A 140 -0.61 -7.73 11.61
C LEU A 140 -1.20 -7.96 13.00
N ALA A 141 -2.52 -7.88 13.11
CA ALA A 141 -3.19 -7.66 14.39
C ALA A 141 -4.37 -8.59 14.66
N VAL A 142 -4.89 -9.25 13.62
CA VAL A 142 -6.15 -10.00 13.67
C VAL A 142 -5.93 -11.42 13.14
N ARG A 143 -6.66 -12.40 13.67
CA ARG A 143 -6.92 -13.62 12.91
C ARG A 143 -8.00 -13.33 11.88
N GLY A 144 -7.97 -13.98 10.71
CA GLY A 144 -9.19 -14.16 9.92
C GLY A 144 -9.22 -13.61 8.50
N TRP A 145 -8.13 -13.06 7.96
CA TRP A 145 -8.01 -13.00 6.50
C TRP A 145 -6.62 -13.41 6.05
N THR A 146 -6.54 -14.09 4.92
CA THR A 146 -5.27 -14.28 4.22
C THR A 146 -5.49 -13.87 2.78
N VAL A 147 -4.55 -13.13 2.21
CA VAL A 147 -4.66 -12.67 0.83
C VAL A 147 -3.38 -13.02 0.10
N ALA A 148 -3.53 -13.69 -1.04
CA ALA A 148 -2.45 -13.92 -1.97
C ALA A 148 -2.26 -12.69 -2.87
N TYR A 149 -1.01 -12.26 -3.07
CA TYR A 149 -0.65 -11.07 -3.84
C TYR A 149 0.79 -11.19 -4.36
N GLY A 150 1.25 -10.16 -5.07
CA GLY A 150 2.53 -10.17 -5.77
C GLY A 150 2.41 -10.80 -7.14
N GLY A 151 3.52 -10.80 -7.87
CA GLY A 151 3.61 -11.26 -9.25
C GLY A 151 5.08 -11.37 -9.66
N PRO A 152 5.38 -11.66 -10.92
CA PRO A 152 6.76 -11.91 -11.38
C PRO A 152 7.71 -10.73 -11.12
N ASN A 153 7.19 -9.51 -11.00
CA ASN A 153 7.97 -8.28 -10.74
C ASN A 153 7.84 -7.77 -9.30
N ALA A 154 7.26 -8.55 -8.39
CA ALA A 154 7.09 -8.10 -7.01
C ALA A 154 8.44 -8.05 -6.27
N PRO A 155 8.62 -7.12 -5.31
CA PRO A 155 9.85 -7.04 -4.52
C PRO A 155 10.07 -8.36 -3.78
N THR A 156 11.32 -8.78 -3.61
CA THR A 156 11.67 -9.96 -2.80
C THR A 156 11.38 -9.68 -1.33
N LEU A 157 10.47 -10.45 -0.72
CA LEU A 157 10.07 -10.31 0.67
C LEU A 157 10.29 -11.62 1.42
N ALA A 158 10.82 -11.55 2.64
CA ALA A 158 10.95 -12.71 3.51
C ALA A 158 9.63 -12.97 4.26
N PRO A 159 9.33 -14.25 4.61
CA PRO A 159 8.31 -14.54 5.60
C PRO A 159 8.52 -13.70 6.86
N GLY A 160 7.44 -13.09 7.31
CA GLY A 160 7.41 -12.21 8.45
C GLY A 160 7.64 -10.72 8.17
N SER A 161 7.92 -10.33 6.92
CA SER A 161 8.02 -8.92 6.54
C SER A 161 6.68 -8.21 6.70
N ALA A 162 6.66 -7.07 7.39
CA ALA A 162 5.49 -6.20 7.44
C ALA A 162 5.38 -5.39 6.14
N VAL A 163 4.17 -5.27 5.60
CA VAL A 163 3.90 -4.62 4.31
C VAL A 163 2.59 -3.85 4.35
N LEU A 164 2.46 -2.92 3.40
CA LEU A 164 1.23 -2.23 3.05
C LEU A 164 0.82 -2.62 1.63
N LEU A 165 -0.46 -2.95 1.49
CA LEU A 165 -1.12 -3.18 0.23
C LEU A 165 -1.94 -1.95 -0.15
N ALA A 166 -1.58 -1.29 -1.25
CA ALA A 166 -2.32 -0.14 -1.76
C ALA A 166 -3.38 -0.58 -2.77
N TYR A 167 -4.60 -0.09 -2.59
CA TYR A 167 -5.71 -0.28 -3.52
C TYR A 167 -6.34 1.07 -3.86
N PRO A 168 -6.66 1.33 -5.14
CA PRO A 168 -7.46 2.48 -5.49
C PRO A 168 -8.84 2.35 -4.85
N ALA A 169 -9.33 3.46 -4.30
CA ALA A 169 -10.65 3.52 -3.69
C ALA A 169 -11.74 3.26 -4.73
N ARG A 170 -12.78 2.51 -4.33
CA ARG A 170 -13.93 2.23 -5.19
C ARG A 170 -14.99 3.31 -4.99
N SER A 171 -15.42 3.99 -6.04
CA SER A 171 -16.50 4.98 -5.96
C SER A 171 -17.81 4.34 -5.48
N GLY A 172 -18.51 4.98 -4.55
CA GLY A 172 -19.84 4.55 -4.09
C GLY A 172 -19.87 3.29 -3.21
N LYS A 173 -18.73 2.68 -2.87
CA LYS A 173 -18.66 1.60 -1.88
C LYS A 173 -18.34 2.11 -0.48
N LYS A 174 -18.79 1.40 0.56
CA LYS A 174 -18.34 1.65 1.95
C LYS A 174 -16.83 1.43 2.09
N LEU A 175 -16.26 1.85 3.22
CA LEU A 175 -14.87 1.56 3.58
C LEU A 175 -14.65 0.06 3.61
N ASP A 176 -13.72 -0.45 2.80
CA ASP A 176 -13.33 -1.85 2.88
C ASP A 176 -12.56 -2.03 4.21
N THR A 177 -12.97 -3.02 5.00
CA THR A 177 -12.34 -3.31 6.31
C THR A 177 -11.19 -4.30 6.21
N ARG A 178 -10.99 -4.88 5.02
CA ARG A 178 -9.94 -5.85 4.70
C ARG A 178 -9.69 -5.89 3.18
N PRO A 179 -8.48 -6.29 2.76
CA PRO A 179 -8.22 -6.53 1.35
C PRO A 179 -9.06 -7.71 0.83
N GLU A 180 -9.52 -7.60 -0.42
CA GLU A 180 -10.37 -8.60 -1.06
C GLU A 180 -9.51 -9.75 -1.63
N ALA A 181 -9.88 -10.99 -1.33
CA ALA A 181 -9.18 -12.17 -1.82
C ALA A 181 -9.23 -12.21 -3.36
N GLY A 182 -8.08 -12.49 -4.00
CA GLY A 182 -7.96 -12.52 -5.46
C GLY A 182 -7.83 -11.16 -6.13
N ARG A 183 -7.98 -10.04 -5.41
CA ARG A 183 -7.71 -8.70 -5.95
C ARG A 183 -6.22 -8.36 -5.79
N ALA A 184 -5.55 -8.16 -6.92
CA ALA A 184 -4.17 -7.68 -6.91
C ALA A 184 -4.10 -6.22 -6.39
N PRO A 185 -3.20 -5.91 -5.45
CA PRO A 185 -2.93 -4.53 -5.03
C PRO A 185 -2.28 -3.76 -6.17
N ALA A 186 -2.53 -2.45 -6.23
CA ALA A 186 -1.84 -1.56 -7.16
C ALA A 186 -0.36 -1.41 -6.79
N MET A 187 -0.04 -1.45 -5.50
CA MET A 187 1.33 -1.38 -5.00
C MET A 187 1.49 -2.19 -3.71
N VAL A 188 2.68 -2.76 -3.53
CA VAL A 188 3.11 -3.43 -2.30
C VAL A 188 4.34 -2.70 -1.79
N THR A 189 4.25 -2.15 -0.58
CA THR A 189 5.37 -1.42 0.03
C THR A 189 5.75 -2.05 1.35
N PRO A 190 7.03 -2.38 1.60
CA PRO A 190 7.47 -2.78 2.94
C PRO A 190 7.15 -1.70 3.96
N LEU A 191 6.54 -2.08 5.08
CA LEU A 191 6.27 -1.17 6.19
C LEU A 191 7.58 -0.99 6.96
N LYS A 192 8.17 0.20 6.85
CA LYS A 192 9.50 0.51 7.39
C LYS A 192 9.40 1.40 8.63
N PRO A 193 10.38 1.35 9.54
CA PRO A 193 10.56 2.37 10.56
C PRO A 193 10.75 3.75 9.90
N CYS A 194 10.18 4.79 10.50
CA CYS A 194 10.39 6.15 10.01
C CYS A 194 11.86 6.57 10.16
N PRO A 195 12.40 7.35 9.20
CA PRO A 195 13.69 7.97 9.39
C PRO A 195 13.62 8.89 10.62
N VAL A 196 14.55 8.69 11.56
CA VAL A 196 14.72 9.57 12.70
C VAL A 196 15.04 10.97 12.14
N PRO A 197 14.35 12.04 12.57
CA PRO A 197 14.73 13.39 12.17
C PRO A 197 16.20 13.58 12.54
N ARG A 198 17.06 13.87 11.55
CA ARG A 198 18.40 14.38 11.84
C ARG A 198 18.17 15.73 12.51
N GLY A 199 18.49 15.81 13.80
CA GLY A 199 18.42 17.06 14.55
C GLY A 199 19.23 18.12 13.81
N HIS A 200 18.63 19.30 13.66
CA HIS A 200 19.36 20.53 13.37
C HIS A 200 20.01 21.04 14.65
#